data_AF-A0A1B6GHM9-F1
#
_entry.id   AF-A0A1B6GHM9-F1
#
_cell.length_a   1.000
_cell.length_b   1.000
_cell.length_c   1.000
_cell.angle_alpha   90.00
_cell.angle_beta   90.00
_cell.angle_gamma   90.00
#
_symmetry.space_group_name_H-M   'P 1'
#
loop_
_entity.id
_entity.type
_entity.pdbx_description
1 polymer ?
#
loop_
_entity_poly.entity_id
_entity_poly.type
_entity_poly.pdbx_seq_one_letter_code
_entity_poly.pdbx_strand_id
1 'polypeptide(L)'
;TITHALWVNFVKPGEVRMPSICLLDETKVNVYTRDGEDFLSALQFKVNSAWNTKFGLLLERYTTPQVSFSENNLATLFSLLHPLDEMAPLLIMKSGGSLQYMNDPNLKVVFTSEEPSLVVLFDVRTGLHSVWKLRKATIQESQVFCGGELSTCTTYAQSSLHISG
;
A
#
# COMPACT_ATOMS: atom_id res chain seq x y z
N THR A 1 -2.84 18.84 -11.59
CA THR A 1 -3.94 18.13 -12.26
C THR A 1 -4.27 16.88 -11.47
N ILE A 2 -5.54 16.48 -11.39
CA ILE A 2 -5.92 15.22 -10.74
C ILE A 2 -5.43 14.06 -11.62
N THR A 3 -4.70 13.11 -11.04
CA THR A 3 -4.18 11.91 -11.72
C THR A 3 -5.09 10.71 -11.50
N HIS A 4 -5.70 10.59 -10.31
CA HIS A 4 -6.62 9.51 -9.96
C HIS A 4 -7.79 10.04 -9.13
N ALA A 5 -8.96 9.44 -9.34
CA ALA A 5 -10.14 9.65 -8.50
C ALA A 5 -10.76 8.28 -8.20
N LEU A 6 -10.83 7.91 -6.92
CA LEU A 6 -11.22 6.56 -6.49
C LEU A 6 -12.20 6.63 -5.31
N TRP A 7 -13.21 5.76 -5.31
CA TRP A 7 -13.99 5.48 -4.11
C TRP A 7 -13.21 4.51 -3.22
N VAL A 8 -13.11 4.83 -1.93
CA VAL A 8 -12.35 4.05 -0.95
C VAL A 8 -13.12 3.96 0.35
N ASN A 9 -13.10 2.79 0.99
CA ASN A 9 -13.61 2.59 2.33
C ASN A 9 -12.45 2.45 3.30
N PHE A 10 -12.02 3.55 3.92
CA PHE A 10 -11.06 3.47 5.04
C PHE A 10 -11.73 2.86 6.27
N VAL A 11 -10.93 2.45 7.25
CA VAL A 11 -11.44 1.87 8.50
C VAL A 11 -10.98 2.72 9.68
N LYS A 12 -11.92 3.36 10.38
CA LYS A 12 -11.61 4.11 11.62
C LYS A 12 -11.32 3.13 12.77
N PRO A 13 -10.57 3.57 13.82
CA PRO A 13 -10.49 2.83 15.07
C PRO A 13 -11.90 2.49 15.59
N GLY A 14 -12.14 1.22 15.92
CA GLY A 14 -13.49 0.71 16.21
C GLY A 14 -14.25 0.12 14.99
N GLU A 15 -13.54 -0.13 13.88
CA GLU A 15 -14.02 -0.84 12.68
C GLU A 15 -15.16 -0.17 11.91
N VAL A 16 -15.45 1.10 12.19
CA VAL A 16 -16.43 1.86 11.41
C VAL A 16 -15.83 2.16 10.04
N ARG A 17 -16.48 1.66 8.98
CA ARG A 17 -16.12 2.00 7.60
C ARG A 17 -16.32 3.51 7.40
N MET A 18 -15.37 4.12 6.72
CA MET A 18 -15.39 5.53 6.32
C MET A 18 -15.42 5.61 4.78
N PRO A 19 -16.62 5.51 4.17
CA PRO A 19 -16.78 5.68 2.73
C PRO A 19 -16.34 7.09 2.32
N SER A 20 -15.38 7.14 1.41
CA SER A 20 -14.71 8.37 1.01
C SER A 20 -14.45 8.39 -0.49
N ILE A 21 -14.33 9.59 -1.06
CA ILE A 21 -13.72 9.80 -2.38
C ILE A 21 -12.31 10.36 -2.20
N CYS A 22 -11.34 9.73 -2.85
CA CYS A 22 -9.94 10.13 -2.84
C CYS A 22 -9.59 10.76 -4.19
N LEU A 23 -9.04 11.98 -4.15
CA LEU A 23 -8.53 12.70 -5.32
C LEU A 23 -7.01 12.86 -5.17
N LEU A 24 -6.27 12.20 -6.07
CA LEU A 24 -4.82 12.24 -6.07
C LEU A 24 -4.33 13.21 -7.13
N ASP A 25 -3.34 14.03 -6.78
CA ASP A 25 -2.50 14.75 -7.75
C ASP A 25 -1.04 14.27 -7.63
N GLU A 26 -0.08 15.03 -8.13
CA GLU A 26 1.35 14.65 -8.09
C GLU A 26 1.97 14.77 -6.69
N THR A 27 1.32 15.49 -5.77
CA THR A 27 1.87 15.91 -4.48
C THR A 27 1.06 15.42 -3.28
N LYS A 28 -0.22 15.08 -3.45
CA LYS A 28 -1.11 14.76 -2.33
C LYS A 28 -2.28 13.87 -2.71
N VAL A 29 -2.88 13.29 -1.68
CA VAL A 29 -4.20 12.66 -1.66
C VAL A 29 -5.14 13.56 -0.86
N ASN A 30 -6.18 14.10 -1.49
CA ASN A 30 -7.28 14.75 -0.78
C ASN A 30 -8.40 13.72 -0.59
N VAL A 31 -8.90 13.57 0.63
CA VAL A 31 -9.93 12.58 0.98
C VAL A 31 -11.14 13.32 1.51
N TYR A 32 -12.31 13.06 0.92
CA TYR A 32 -13.58 13.65 1.35
C TYR A 32 -14.52 12.53 1.81
N THR A 33 -15.00 12.61 3.04
CA THR A 33 -15.90 11.61 3.62
C THR A 33 -17.36 11.96 3.34
N ARG A 34 -18.24 10.96 3.48
CA ARG A 34 -19.70 11.19 3.42
C ARG A 34 -20.23 12.08 4.54
N ASP A 35 -19.52 12.14 5.67
CA ASP A 35 -19.93 12.93 6.84
C ASP A 35 -19.47 14.39 6.73
N GLY A 36 -18.81 14.77 5.62
CA GLY A 36 -18.38 16.14 5.34
C GLY A 36 -16.99 16.49 5.88
N GLU A 37 -16.24 15.52 6.40
CA GLU A 37 -14.84 15.70 6.81
C GLU A 37 -13.92 15.68 5.57
N ASP A 38 -12.88 16.51 5.58
CA ASP A 38 -11.82 16.51 4.58
C ASP A 38 -10.44 16.27 5.22
N PHE A 39 -9.63 15.44 4.56
CA PHE A 39 -8.27 15.13 4.97
C PHE A 39 -7.29 15.34 3.81
N LEU A 40 -6.04 15.64 4.16
CA LEU A 40 -4.95 15.78 3.22
C LEU A 40 -3.78 14.91 3.65
N SER A 41 -3.39 13.98 2.79
CA SER A 41 -2.17 13.15 2.96
C SER A 41 -1.14 13.58 1.92
N ALA A 42 0.01 14.09 2.34
CA ALA A 42 1.10 14.44 1.42
C ALA A 42 1.75 13.17 0.85
N LEU A 43 1.99 13.13 -0.46
CA LEU A 43 2.70 12.03 -1.12
C LEU A 43 4.20 12.14 -0.82
N GLN A 44 4.80 11.04 -0.36
CA GLN A 44 6.24 10.94 -0.10
C GLN A 44 7.03 10.53 -1.35
N PHE A 45 6.33 10.18 -2.43
CA PHE A 45 6.89 9.71 -3.70
C PHE A 45 5.89 9.93 -4.84
N LYS A 46 6.38 9.92 -6.08
CA LYS A 46 5.51 9.96 -7.26
C LYS A 46 4.72 8.66 -7.38
N VAL A 47 3.40 8.75 -7.49
CA VAL A 47 2.49 7.60 -7.67
C VAL A 47 2.31 7.32 -9.16
N ASN A 48 2.49 6.05 -9.54
CA ASN A 48 2.19 5.56 -10.89
C ASN A 48 0.72 5.12 -11.00
N SER A 49 0.25 4.32 -10.04
CA SER A 49 -1.12 3.79 -9.99
C SER A 49 -1.62 3.75 -8.55
N ALA A 50 -2.94 3.86 -8.37
CA ALA A 50 -3.59 3.74 -7.06
C ALA A 50 -4.81 2.82 -7.15
N TRP A 51 -5.05 2.05 -6.09
CA TRP A 51 -6.11 1.04 -6.03
C TRP A 51 -6.84 1.11 -4.69
N ASN A 52 -8.16 0.98 -4.70
CA ASN A 52 -8.93 0.74 -3.48
C ASN A 52 -8.78 -0.73 -3.04
N THR A 53 -8.78 -0.95 -1.73
CA THR A 53 -8.68 -2.27 -1.11
C THR A 53 -9.62 -2.36 0.08
N LYS A 54 -9.78 -3.55 0.65
CA LYS A 54 -10.53 -3.78 1.90
C LYS A 54 -10.07 -2.89 3.07
N PHE A 55 -8.83 -2.40 3.03
CA PHE A 55 -8.19 -1.71 4.15
C PHE A 55 -7.93 -0.22 3.91
N GLY A 56 -8.20 0.31 2.71
CA GLY A 56 -7.80 1.66 2.31
C GLY A 56 -7.18 1.68 0.92
N LEU A 57 -6.15 2.51 0.73
CA LEU A 57 -5.45 2.65 -0.55
C LEU A 57 -4.21 1.75 -0.63
N LEU A 58 -3.98 1.19 -1.82
CA LEU A 58 -2.72 0.60 -2.25
C LEU A 58 -2.13 1.47 -3.37
N LEU A 59 -0.92 1.98 -3.16
CA LEU A 59 -0.23 2.93 -4.01
C LEU A 59 0.98 2.25 -4.65
N GLU A 60 1.05 2.27 -5.98
CA GLU A 60 2.22 1.85 -6.73
C GLU A 60 3.13 3.06 -6.99
N ARG A 61 4.34 3.00 -6.46
CA ARG A 61 5.35 4.05 -6.63
C ARG A 61 5.89 3.99 -8.06
N TYR A 62 6.04 5.17 -8.67
CA TYR A 62 6.72 5.31 -9.95
C TYR A 62 8.21 4.96 -9.80
N THR A 63 8.68 4.01 -10.60
CA THR A 63 10.09 3.63 -10.69
C THR A 63 10.61 3.93 -12.10
N THR A 64 11.81 4.51 -12.19
CA THR A 64 12.47 4.67 -13.50
C THR A 64 13.26 3.41 -13.85
N PRO A 65 13.52 3.10 -15.13
CA PRO A 65 14.35 1.94 -15.49
C PRO A 65 15.85 2.11 -15.19
N GLN A 66 16.30 3.35 -14.97
CA GLN A 66 17.71 3.75 -14.87
C GLN A 66 18.21 3.87 -13.42
N VAL A 67 17.43 3.40 -12.44
CA VAL A 67 17.75 3.68 -11.04
C VAL A 67 19.04 2.98 -10.61
N SER A 68 19.89 3.75 -9.94
CA SER A 68 21.11 3.28 -9.29
C SER A 68 20.81 2.10 -8.37
N PHE A 69 21.79 1.20 -8.20
CA PHE A 69 21.70 0.03 -7.31
C PHE A 69 21.18 0.34 -5.89
N SER A 70 21.31 1.59 -5.42
CA SER A 70 20.80 2.06 -4.12
C SER A 70 19.26 2.11 -4.02
N GLU A 71 18.54 2.42 -5.10
CA GLU A 71 17.07 2.56 -5.07
C GLU A 71 16.32 1.26 -5.38
N ASN A 72 16.99 0.25 -5.93
CA ASN A 72 16.42 -1.08 -6.18
C ASN A 72 15.97 -1.81 -4.91
N ASN A 73 16.38 -1.32 -3.73
CA ASN A 73 15.94 -1.88 -2.44
C ASN A 73 14.71 -1.17 -1.85
N LEU A 74 14.29 -0.04 -2.42
CA LEU A 74 13.14 0.71 -1.92
C LEU A 74 11.83 0.01 -2.33
N ALA A 75 10.84 0.07 -1.46
CA ALA A 75 9.53 -0.51 -1.74
C ALA A 75 8.88 0.12 -2.98
N THR A 76 8.10 -0.69 -3.69
CA THR A 76 7.39 -0.32 -4.93
C THR A 76 5.88 -0.24 -4.72
N LEU A 77 5.36 -0.91 -3.69
CA LEU A 77 3.97 -0.83 -3.27
C LEU A 77 3.89 -0.34 -1.83
N PHE A 78 2.94 0.55 -1.56
CA PHE A 78 2.68 1.13 -0.25
C PHE A 78 1.19 1.11 0.08
N SER A 79 0.84 1.00 1.35
CA SER A 79 -0.52 1.07 1.85
C SER A 79 -0.77 2.35 2.64
N LEU A 80 -1.98 2.89 2.52
CA LEU A 80 -2.49 4.00 3.35
C LEU A 80 -3.86 3.59 3.91
N LEU A 81 -3.89 3.26 5.21
CA LEU A 81 -5.04 2.60 5.88
C LEU A 81 -6.02 3.61 6.49
N HIS A 82 -5.52 4.80 6.79
CA HIS A 82 -6.30 5.96 7.17
C HIS A 82 -5.65 7.22 6.55
N PRO A 83 -6.42 8.27 6.20
CA PRO A 83 -5.85 9.50 5.64
C PRO A 83 -4.83 10.23 6.53
N LEU A 84 -4.85 9.95 7.83
CA LEU A 84 -3.91 10.51 8.82
C LEU A 84 -2.71 9.57 9.11
N ASP A 85 -2.71 8.37 8.55
CA ASP A 85 -1.59 7.43 8.73
C ASP A 85 -0.42 7.80 7.80
N GLU A 86 0.77 7.35 8.17
CA GLU A 86 1.91 7.34 7.27
C GLU A 86 1.79 6.22 6.24
N MET A 87 2.24 6.48 5.01
CA MET A 87 2.26 5.46 3.96
C MET A 87 3.29 4.38 4.33
N ALA A 88 2.84 3.14 4.47
CA ALA A 88 3.70 2.03 4.87
C ALA A 88 4.02 1.12 3.68
N PRO A 89 5.26 0.61 3.55
CA PRO A 89 5.63 -0.30 2.47
C PRO A 89 4.90 -1.64 2.59
N LEU A 90 4.44 -2.20 1.47
CA LEU A 90 3.78 -3.50 1.42
C LEU A 90 4.77 -4.64 1.73
N LEU A 91 4.36 -5.61 2.54
CA LEU A 91 5.10 -6.84 2.81
C LEU A 91 4.73 -7.97 1.84
N ILE A 92 5.71 -8.80 1.51
CA ILE A 92 5.54 -10.04 0.76
C ILE A 92 6.44 -11.14 1.36
N MET A 93 5.94 -12.36 1.41
CA MET A 93 6.74 -13.54 1.65
C MET A 93 7.23 -14.13 0.32
N LYS A 94 8.54 -14.12 0.06
CA LYS A 94 9.12 -14.73 -1.14
C LYS A 94 9.26 -16.25 -0.99
N SER A 95 9.40 -16.94 -2.13
CA SER A 95 9.75 -18.36 -2.19
C SER A 95 10.99 -18.62 -1.33
N GLY A 96 10.84 -19.45 -0.28
CA GLY A 96 11.88 -19.68 0.73
C GLY A 96 11.57 -19.10 2.12
N GLY A 97 10.39 -18.47 2.32
CA GLY A 97 9.91 -18.07 3.64
C GLY A 97 10.50 -16.76 4.19
N SER A 98 11.26 -16.02 3.36
CA SER A 98 11.80 -14.72 3.73
C SER A 98 10.74 -13.63 3.53
N LEU A 99 10.39 -12.96 4.63
CA LEU A 99 9.55 -11.77 4.63
C LEU A 99 10.38 -10.55 4.17
N GLN A 100 9.86 -9.80 3.20
CA GLN A 100 10.53 -8.63 2.62
C GLN A 100 9.52 -7.55 2.25
N TYR A 101 10.01 -6.32 2.04
CA TYR A 101 9.22 -5.31 1.33
C TYR A 101 9.03 -5.71 -0.13
N MET A 102 7.86 -5.41 -0.67
CA MET A 102 7.62 -5.50 -2.11
C MET A 102 8.45 -4.45 -2.83
N ASN A 103 9.57 -4.86 -3.42
CA ASN A 103 10.54 -3.98 -4.07
C ASN A 103 10.77 -4.34 -5.55
N ASP A 104 10.02 -5.28 -6.12
CA ASP A 104 10.21 -5.70 -7.51
C ASP A 104 9.45 -4.78 -8.47
N PRO A 105 10.13 -3.93 -9.27
CA PRO A 105 9.47 -3.00 -10.18
C PRO A 105 8.76 -3.70 -11.35
N ASN A 106 9.03 -4.99 -11.57
CA ASN A 106 8.43 -5.79 -12.63
C ASN A 106 7.06 -6.36 -12.25
N LEU A 107 6.71 -6.38 -10.95
CA LEU A 107 5.40 -6.81 -10.49
C LEU A 107 4.45 -5.61 -10.48
N LYS A 108 3.42 -5.67 -11.32
CA LYS A 108 2.41 -4.61 -11.49
C LYS A 108 1.09 -5.04 -10.90
N VAL A 109 0.48 -4.18 -10.09
CA VAL A 109 -0.90 -4.41 -9.64
C VAL A 109 -1.82 -4.18 -10.84
N VAL A 110 -2.66 -5.17 -11.15
CA VAL A 110 -3.62 -5.07 -12.27
C VAL A 110 -5.06 -5.18 -11.82
N PHE A 111 -5.30 -5.68 -10.59
CA PHE A 111 -6.63 -5.78 -10.00
C PHE A 111 -6.56 -5.90 -8.49
N THR A 112 -7.57 -5.36 -7.80
CA THR A 112 -7.82 -5.53 -6.37
C THR A 112 -9.29 -5.88 -6.14
N SER A 113 -9.56 -6.65 -5.08
CA SER A 113 -10.93 -6.95 -4.63
C SER A 113 -11.04 -6.78 -3.13
N GLU A 114 -12.16 -6.22 -2.67
CA GLU A 114 -12.45 -6.07 -1.24
C GLU A 114 -13.02 -7.36 -0.62
N GLU A 115 -13.79 -8.14 -1.38
CA GLU A 115 -14.40 -9.39 -0.91
C GLU A 115 -14.51 -10.43 -2.04
N PRO A 116 -13.65 -11.49 -2.05
CA PRO A 116 -12.57 -11.74 -1.10
C PRO A 116 -11.45 -10.69 -1.19
N SER A 117 -10.73 -10.48 -0.09
CA SER A 117 -9.62 -9.52 -0.01
C SER A 117 -8.39 -10.04 -0.76
N LEU A 118 -8.19 -9.58 -2.01
CA LEU A 118 -7.11 -10.05 -2.87
C LEU A 118 -6.50 -8.96 -3.77
N VAL A 119 -5.30 -9.24 -4.24
CA VAL A 119 -4.54 -8.46 -5.23
C VAL A 119 -4.10 -9.40 -6.34
N VAL A 120 -4.21 -8.95 -7.59
CA VAL A 120 -3.64 -9.64 -8.76
C VAL A 120 -2.42 -8.87 -9.24
N LEU A 121 -1.30 -9.56 -9.32
CA LEU A 121 -0.05 -9.04 -9.84
C LEU A 121 0.23 -9.62 -11.22
N PHE A 122 0.72 -8.79 -12.13
CA PHE A 122 1.29 -9.18 -13.42
C PHE A 122 2.80 -9.01 -13.38
N ASP A 123 3.55 -10.06 -13.66
CA ASP A 123 5.01 -9.99 -13.82
C ASP A 123 5.34 -9.70 -15.29
N VAL A 124 5.83 -8.49 -15.57
CA VAL A 124 6.16 -8.07 -16.94
C VAL A 124 7.30 -8.87 -17.57
N ARG A 125 8.16 -9.52 -16.77
CA ARG A 125 9.28 -10.34 -17.28
C ARG A 125 8.79 -11.69 -17.79
N THR A 126 7.85 -12.31 -17.08
CA THR A 126 7.35 -13.66 -17.38
C THR A 126 6.04 -13.64 -18.17
N GLY A 127 5.32 -12.52 -18.16
CA GLY A 127 4.00 -12.39 -18.76
C GLY A 127 2.89 -13.11 -17.98
N LEU A 128 3.14 -13.51 -16.73
CA LEU A 128 2.22 -14.29 -15.91
C LEU A 128 1.49 -13.44 -14.88
N HIS A 129 0.25 -13.84 -14.59
CA HIS A 129 -0.55 -13.31 -13.50
C HIS A 129 -0.44 -14.20 -12.26
N SER A 130 -0.51 -13.58 -11.08
CA SER A 130 -0.58 -14.27 -9.79
C SER A 130 -1.62 -13.59 -8.89
N VAL A 131 -2.32 -14.39 -8.08
CA VAL A 131 -3.38 -13.92 -7.18
C VAL A 131 -2.92 -14.10 -5.74
N TRP A 132 -3.07 -13.06 -4.93
CA TRP A 132 -2.58 -13.02 -3.56
C TRP A 132 -3.66 -12.58 -2.60
N LYS A 133 -3.71 -13.21 -1.41
CA LYS A 133 -4.56 -12.73 -0.32
C LYS A 133 -3.96 -11.45 0.25
N LEU A 134 -4.75 -10.39 0.34
CA LEU A 134 -4.36 -9.14 0.99
C LEU A 134 -4.88 -9.12 2.43
N ARG A 135 -4.00 -8.81 3.39
CA ARG A 135 -4.36 -8.67 4.81
C ARG A 135 -3.48 -7.63 5.51
N LYS A 136 -3.87 -7.23 6.73
CA LYS A 136 -2.96 -6.51 7.62
C LYS A 136 -1.76 -7.39 7.98
N ALA A 137 -0.58 -6.79 8.06
CA ALA A 137 0.60 -7.44 8.60
C ALA A 137 0.36 -7.86 10.06
N THR A 138 0.93 -8.98 10.49
CA THR A 138 0.91 -9.35 11.90
C THR A 138 1.90 -8.50 12.68
N ILE A 139 1.74 -8.43 14.01
CA ILE A 139 2.68 -7.72 14.88
C ILE A 139 4.09 -8.30 14.71
N GLN A 140 4.23 -9.62 14.61
CA GLN A 140 5.51 -10.29 14.42
C GLN A 140 6.15 -9.93 13.08
N GLU A 141 5.38 -9.91 11.99
CA GLU A 141 5.86 -9.54 10.66
C GLU A 141 6.38 -8.11 10.63
N SER A 142 5.68 -7.21 11.31
CA SER A 142 6.07 -5.81 11.40
C SER A 142 7.30 -5.58 12.28
N GLN A 143 7.45 -6.33 13.36
CA GLN A 143 8.61 -6.25 14.26
C GLN A 143 9.92 -6.64 13.58
N VAL A 144 9.89 -7.50 12.55
CA VAL A 144 11.09 -7.90 11.80
C VAL A 144 11.78 -6.69 11.15
N PHE A 145 11.03 -5.65 10.78
CA PHE A 145 11.58 -4.48 10.09
C PHE A 145 11.82 -3.28 10.99
N CYS A 146 11.24 -3.26 12.17
CA CYS A 146 11.55 -2.26 13.18
C CYS A 146 12.73 -2.72 14.03
N GLY A 147 13.92 -2.18 13.77
CA GLY A 147 15.09 -2.46 14.60
C GLY A 147 14.88 -2.09 16.08
N GLY A 148 14.54 -3.07 16.92
CA GLY A 148 14.89 -3.16 18.34
C GLY A 148 14.24 -2.22 19.36
N GLU A 149 13.63 -1.07 18.99
CA GLU A 149 13.03 -0.16 19.98
C GLU A 149 11.51 -0.06 19.87
N LEU A 150 10.84 -0.36 20.99
CA LEU A 150 9.39 -0.64 21.10
C LEU A 150 8.49 0.59 20.84
N SER A 151 9.03 1.81 20.86
CA SER A 151 8.26 3.07 20.95
C SER A 151 7.99 3.75 19.61
N THR A 152 8.86 3.60 18.61
CA THR A 152 8.68 4.17 17.25
C THR A 152 8.20 3.14 16.22
N CYS A 153 8.31 1.84 16.53
CA CYS A 153 7.86 0.77 15.65
C CYS A 153 6.33 0.64 15.52
N THR A 154 5.58 1.02 16.55
CA THR A 154 4.17 0.64 16.70
C THR A 154 3.26 1.24 15.62
N THR A 155 3.57 2.41 15.07
CA THR A 155 2.76 3.08 14.04
C THR A 155 2.95 2.49 12.64
N TYR A 156 4.21 2.28 12.20
CA TYR A 156 4.50 1.61 10.91
C TYR A 156 3.99 0.17 10.90
N ALA A 157 4.11 -0.51 12.04
CA ALA A 157 3.73 -1.90 12.19
C ALA A 157 2.24 -2.17 11.98
N GLN A 158 1.38 -1.20 12.30
CA GLN A 158 -0.09 -1.33 12.18
C GLN A 158 -0.63 -0.86 10.83
N SER A 159 0.18 -0.11 10.08
CA SER A 159 -0.19 0.54 8.82
C SER A 159 0.21 -0.29 7.58
N SER A 160 0.97 -1.37 7.76
CA SER A 160 1.44 -2.21 6.66
C SER A 160 0.43 -3.30 6.28
N LEU A 161 0.24 -3.50 4.98
CA LEU A 161 -0.41 -4.69 4.44
C LEU A 161 0.60 -5.76 4.06
N HIS A 162 0.14 -7.00 3.95
CA HIS A 162 0.90 -8.16 3.52
C HIS A 162 0.09 -8.92 2.46
N ILE A 163 0.74 -9.28 1.35
CA ILE A 163 0.25 -10.25 0.38
C ILE A 163 0.82 -11.64 0.64
N SER A 164 -0.05 -12.61 0.94
CA SER A 164 0.33 -14.01 1.17
C SER A 164 -0.29 -14.90 0.10
N GLY A 165 0.55 -15.73 -0.54
CA GLY A 165 0.16 -16.73 -1.54
C GLY A 165 0.10 -18.14 -0.94
#